data_AF-A0A3P3QS74-F1
#
_entry.id   AF-A0A3P3QS74-F1
#
_cell.length_a   1.000
_cell.length_b   1.000
_cell.length_c   1.000
_cell.angle_alpha   90.00
_cell.angle_beta   90.00
_cell.angle_gamma   90.00
#
_symmetry.space_group_name_H-M   'P 1'
#
loop_
_entity.id
_entity.type
_entity.pdbx_description
1 polymer ?
#
loop_
_entity_poly.entity_id
_entity_poly.type
_entity_poly.pdbx_seq_one_letter_code
_entity_poly.pdbx_strand_id
1 'polypeptide(L)'
;MDLMSGFIGAILGAIVAGYCSIKATQIANKHQREQSLENEKKLLAGLLQSIHDEIETVYERYQETMGARLESLSENNPLVWYYPLVSDFFTIYNSNGFLIGKIPSNDLRKQIIKTCTLSKGMVDSYRMNNDLVGKFEYAHKLFEETGLQVHQNQTNAHFAALVEYAKTLKESHKILKIEVASLLRELRKNGVLNELKN
;
A
#
# COMPACT_ATOMS: atom_id res chain seq x y z
N MET A 1 38.99 49.04 47.94
CA MET A 1 37.54 48.74 48.05
C MET A 1 36.99 48.15 46.75
N ASP A 2 37.77 48.19 45.66
CA ASP A 2 37.37 47.81 44.29
C ASP A 2 37.37 46.31 43.97
N LEU A 3 38.06 45.48 44.76
CA LEU A 3 38.09 44.03 44.54
C LEU A 3 36.77 43.35 44.94
N MET A 4 36.11 43.87 45.99
CA MET A 4 34.84 43.33 46.52
C MET A 4 33.66 43.68 45.62
N SER A 5 33.62 44.88 45.05
CA SER A 5 32.59 45.30 44.09
C SER A 5 32.70 44.52 42.77
N GLY A 6 33.93 44.25 42.30
CA GLY A 6 34.18 43.39 41.12
C GLY A 6 33.73 41.94 41.32
N PHE A 7 33.99 41.35 42.50
CA PHE A 7 33.55 39.99 42.83
C PHE A 7 32.02 39.86 42.91
N ILE A 8 31.36 40.83 43.57
CA ILE A 8 29.89 40.84 43.68
C ILE A 8 29.24 41.03 42.30
N GLY A 9 29.80 41.91 41.46
CA GLY A 9 29.35 42.11 40.07
C GLY A 9 29.50 40.85 39.21
N ALA A 10 30.61 40.12 39.34
CA ALA A 10 30.83 38.86 38.62
C ALA A 10 29.84 37.76 39.03
N ILE A 11 29.54 37.64 40.33
CA ILE A 11 28.56 36.66 40.84
C ILE A 11 27.15 37.01 40.36
N LEU A 12 26.75 38.28 40.44
CA LEU A 12 25.44 38.73 39.94
C LEU A 12 25.31 38.54 38.43
N GLY A 13 26.36 38.86 37.67
CA GLY A 13 26.42 38.62 36.23
C GLY A 13 26.29 37.13 35.88
N ALA A 14 26.97 36.24 36.61
CA ALA A 14 26.89 34.80 36.42
C ALA A 14 25.49 34.23 36.72
N ILE A 15 24.83 34.71 37.77
CA ILE A 15 23.45 34.28 38.13
C ILE A 15 22.46 34.70 37.05
N VAL A 16 22.52 35.96 36.59
CA VAL A 16 21.63 36.48 35.53
C VAL A 16 21.90 35.75 34.22
N ALA A 17 23.17 35.58 33.83
CA ALA A 17 23.55 34.84 32.63
C ALA A 17 23.10 33.37 32.68
N GLY A 18 23.26 32.70 33.83
CA GLY A 18 22.79 31.33 34.05
C GLY A 18 21.27 31.21 33.93
N TYR A 19 20.51 32.12 34.55
CA TYR A 19 19.05 32.13 34.46
C TYR A 19 18.55 32.39 33.03
N CYS A 20 19.13 33.36 32.33
CA CYS A 20 18.83 33.63 30.92
C CYS A 20 19.16 32.43 30.03
N SER A 21 20.29 31.75 30.28
CA SER A 21 20.71 30.55 29.53
C SER A 21 19.76 29.37 29.73
N ILE A 22 19.28 29.13 30.95
CA ILE A 22 18.30 28.08 31.25
C ILE A 22 16.97 28.38 30.54
N LYS A 23 16.48 29.62 30.62
CA LYS A 23 15.25 30.03 29.92
C LYS A 23 15.38 29.92 28.40
N ALA A 24 16.49 30.38 27.83
CA ALA A 24 16.76 30.28 26.41
C ALA A 24 16.77 28.80 25.95
N THR A 25 17.44 27.93 26.70
CA THR A 25 17.46 26.48 26.43
C THR A 25 16.07 25.86 26.52
N GLN A 26 15.26 26.21 27.54
CA GLN A 26 13.88 25.71 27.67
C GLN A 26 12.99 26.14 26.49
N ILE A 27 13.10 27.40 26.07
CA ILE A 27 12.37 27.93 24.92
C ILE A 27 12.83 27.25 23.63
N ALA A 28 14.15 27.10 23.43
CA ALA A 28 14.71 26.43 22.26
C ALA A 28 14.26 24.96 22.17
N ASN A 29 14.32 24.22 23.29
CA ASN A 29 13.84 22.83 23.35
C ASN A 29 12.35 22.72 23.04
N LYS A 30 11.54 23.68 23.50
CA LYS A 30 10.10 23.73 23.19
C LYS A 30 9.86 23.94 21.69
N HIS A 31 10.51 24.95 21.09
CA HIS A 31 10.40 25.21 19.65
C HIS A 31 10.90 24.03 18.81
N GLN A 32 12.01 23.41 19.20
CA GLN A 32 12.54 22.23 18.52
C GLN A 32 11.55 21.05 18.57
N ARG A 33 10.88 20.86 19.71
CA ARG A 33 9.84 19.83 19.85
C ARG A 33 8.63 20.14 18.97
N GLU A 34 8.17 21.37 18.95
CA GLU A 34 7.04 21.81 18.10
C GLU A 34 7.36 21.63 16.61
N GLN A 35 8.55 22.07 16.17
CA GLN A 35 9.02 21.86 14.80
C GLN A 35 9.14 20.37 14.46
N SER A 36 9.64 19.54 15.37
CA SER A 36 9.73 18.09 15.16
C SER A 36 8.35 17.46 14.97
N LEU A 37 7.36 17.87 15.76
CA LEU A 37 5.98 17.37 15.65
C LEU A 37 5.33 17.84 14.34
N GLU A 38 5.58 19.08 13.92
CA GLU A 38 5.08 19.61 12.66
C GLU A 38 5.68 18.88 11.46
N ASN A 39 6.99 18.64 11.48
CA ASN A 39 7.68 17.87 10.44
C ASN A 39 7.17 16.43 10.36
N GLU A 40 6.94 15.77 11.51
CA GLU A 40 6.35 14.43 11.55
C GLU A 40 4.94 14.41 10.93
N LYS A 41 4.10 15.41 11.25
CA LYS A 41 2.76 15.53 10.63
C LYS A 41 2.84 15.71 9.13
N LYS A 42 3.71 16.59 8.63
CA LYS A 42 3.92 16.81 7.18
C LYS A 42 4.39 15.54 6.49
N LEU A 43 5.32 14.82 7.11
CA LEU A 43 5.85 13.56 6.60
C LEU A 43 4.77 12.47 6.54
N LEU A 44 3.94 12.32 7.58
CA LEU A 44 2.81 11.39 7.57
C LEU A 44 1.74 11.80 6.55
N ALA A 45 1.44 13.09 6.41
CA ALA A 45 0.51 13.57 5.40
C ALA A 45 1.00 13.24 3.98
N GLY A 46 2.27 13.51 3.70
CA GLY A 46 2.91 13.15 2.42
C GLY A 46 2.89 11.65 2.16
N LEU A 47 3.13 10.82 3.19
CA LEU A 47 3.00 9.36 3.06
C LEU A 47 1.57 8.94 2.70
N LEU A 48 0.56 9.44 3.41
CA LEU A 48 -0.83 9.07 3.16
C LEU A 48 -1.28 9.49 1.75
N GLN A 49 -0.81 10.64 1.27
CA GLN A 49 -1.01 11.08 -0.12
C GLN A 49 -0.36 10.11 -1.11
N SER A 50 0.91 9.77 -0.91
CA SER A 50 1.61 8.82 -1.80
C SER A 50 0.97 7.42 -1.80
N ILE A 51 0.46 6.95 -0.65
CA ILE A 51 -0.27 5.67 -0.57
C ILE A 51 -1.59 5.75 -1.32
N HIS A 52 -2.33 6.86 -1.21
CA HIS A 52 -3.55 7.08 -1.98
C HIS A 52 -3.27 6.98 -3.48
N ASP A 53 -2.27 7.74 -3.96
CA ASP A 53 -1.96 7.82 -5.38
C ASP A 53 -1.45 6.48 -5.93
N GLU A 54 -0.65 5.74 -5.15
CA GLU A 54 -0.24 4.37 -5.49
C GLU A 54 -1.45 3.44 -5.61
N ILE A 55 -2.31 3.38 -4.61
CA ILE A 55 -3.46 2.47 -4.61
C ILE A 55 -4.44 2.80 -5.73
N GLU A 56 -4.75 4.08 -5.95
CA GLU A 56 -5.64 4.53 -7.01
C GLU A 56 -5.07 4.17 -8.39
N THR A 57 -3.83 4.57 -8.68
CA THR A 57 -3.20 4.33 -9.99
C THR A 57 -3.08 2.83 -10.29
N VAL A 58 -2.65 2.03 -9.32
CA VAL A 58 -2.48 0.58 -9.52
C VAL A 58 -3.82 -0.10 -9.72
N TYR A 59 -4.84 0.28 -8.94
CA TYR A 59 -6.17 -0.30 -9.07
C TYR A 59 -6.84 0.10 -10.37
N GLU A 60 -6.76 1.36 -10.80
CA GLU A 60 -7.29 1.81 -12.08
C GLU A 60 -6.67 1.04 -13.24
N ARG A 61 -5.34 0.92 -13.27
CA ARG A 61 -4.65 0.15 -14.30
C ARG A 61 -5.08 -1.31 -14.34
N TYR A 62 -5.23 -1.93 -13.16
CA TYR A 62 -5.76 -3.28 -13.04
C TYR A 62 -7.21 -3.36 -13.56
N GLN A 63 -8.07 -2.42 -13.18
CA GLN A 63 -9.49 -2.42 -13.54
C GLN A 63 -9.69 -2.25 -15.04
N GLU A 64 -8.94 -1.35 -15.69
CA GLU A 64 -8.97 -1.13 -17.14
C GLU A 64 -8.54 -2.36 -17.95
N THR A 65 -7.78 -3.27 -17.34
CA THR A 65 -7.21 -4.43 -18.02
C THR A 65 -7.88 -5.72 -17.58
N MET A 66 -7.41 -6.33 -16.50
CA MET A 66 -7.85 -7.64 -16.07
C MET A 66 -9.13 -7.59 -15.23
N GLY A 67 -9.37 -6.51 -14.49
CA GLY A 67 -10.61 -6.33 -13.72
C GLY A 67 -11.84 -6.34 -14.61
N ALA A 68 -11.87 -5.51 -15.66
CA ALA A 68 -12.96 -5.49 -16.64
C ALA A 68 -13.18 -6.85 -17.33
N ARG A 69 -12.09 -7.56 -17.67
CA ARG A 69 -12.18 -8.91 -18.26
C ARG A 69 -12.84 -9.89 -17.29
N LEU A 70 -12.41 -9.88 -16.03
CA LEU A 70 -12.95 -10.77 -15.00
C LEU A 70 -14.42 -10.48 -14.68
N GLU A 71 -14.83 -9.21 -14.70
CA GLU A 71 -16.23 -8.79 -14.57
C GLU A 71 -17.09 -9.22 -15.77
N SER A 72 -16.54 -9.17 -16.98
CA SER A 72 -17.23 -9.58 -18.21
C SER A 72 -17.32 -11.10 -18.39
N LEU A 73 -16.53 -11.87 -17.65
CA LEU A 73 -16.52 -13.32 -17.73
C LEU A 73 -17.88 -13.86 -17.30
N SER A 74 -18.52 -14.70 -18.10
CA SER A 74 -19.79 -15.32 -17.74
C SER A 74 -19.61 -16.34 -16.60
N GLU A 75 -20.71 -16.77 -16.00
CA GLU A 75 -20.68 -17.89 -15.07
C GLU A 75 -20.21 -19.17 -15.77
N ASN A 76 -19.50 -20.03 -15.03
CA ASN A 76 -18.96 -21.31 -15.49
C ASN A 76 -18.00 -21.25 -16.69
N ASN A 77 -17.53 -20.07 -17.09
CA ASN A 77 -16.47 -19.93 -18.07
C ASN A 77 -15.11 -19.70 -17.40
N PRO A 78 -14.04 -20.33 -17.90
CA PRO A 78 -12.70 -20.15 -17.38
C PRO A 78 -12.06 -18.85 -17.87
N LEU A 79 -11.10 -18.33 -17.10
CA LEU A 79 -10.22 -17.25 -17.55
C LEU A 79 -9.03 -17.82 -18.33
N VAL A 80 -9.22 -18.14 -19.60
CA VAL A 80 -8.15 -18.61 -20.50
C VAL A 80 -7.39 -17.42 -21.08
N TRP A 81 -6.73 -16.65 -20.22
CA TRP A 81 -5.93 -15.50 -20.62
C TRP A 81 -4.67 -15.40 -19.77
N TYR A 82 -3.52 -15.26 -20.43
CA TYR A 82 -2.26 -15.03 -19.75
C TYR A 82 -2.12 -13.56 -19.34
N TYR A 83 -1.95 -13.31 -18.03
CA TYR A 83 -1.74 -11.96 -17.52
C TYR A 83 -0.26 -11.70 -17.19
N PRO A 84 0.43 -10.78 -17.91
CA PRO A 84 1.84 -10.51 -17.65
C PRO A 84 2.01 -9.74 -16.32
N LEU A 85 2.70 -10.35 -15.35
CA LEU A 85 2.89 -9.83 -14.00
C LEU A 85 4.37 -9.67 -13.66
N VAL A 86 5.01 -8.70 -14.32
CA VAL A 86 6.48 -8.56 -14.34
C VAL A 86 7.00 -7.46 -13.39
N SER A 87 6.14 -6.53 -12.95
CA SER A 87 6.55 -5.33 -12.22
C SER A 87 6.05 -5.32 -10.76
N ASP A 88 6.86 -4.73 -9.87
CA ASP A 88 6.44 -4.40 -8.50
C ASP A 88 5.75 -3.03 -8.50
N PHE A 89 4.44 -3.04 -8.32
CA PHE A 89 3.60 -1.84 -8.37
C PHE A 89 3.39 -1.17 -7.00
N PHE A 90 3.92 -1.75 -5.90
CA PHE A 90 3.68 -1.28 -4.53
C PHE A 90 4.94 -0.67 -3.88
N THR A 91 5.65 0.19 -4.62
CA THR A 91 6.95 0.75 -4.19
C THR A 91 6.82 1.63 -2.95
N ILE A 92 5.80 2.49 -2.88
CA ILE A 92 5.55 3.39 -1.74
C ILE A 92 5.24 2.56 -0.50
N TYR A 93 4.28 1.64 -0.58
CA TYR A 93 3.96 0.76 0.54
C TYR A 93 5.19 -0.05 1.01
N ASN A 94 5.94 -0.65 0.08
CA ASN A 94 7.11 -1.48 0.42
C ASN A 94 8.25 -0.68 1.06
N SER A 95 8.55 0.51 0.53
CA SER A 95 9.68 1.33 1.00
C SER A 95 9.40 2.10 2.29
N ASN A 96 8.12 2.27 2.68
CA ASN A 96 7.72 3.10 3.81
C ASN A 96 7.10 2.34 4.99
N GLY A 97 7.35 1.03 5.11
CA GLY A 97 6.79 0.21 6.20
C GLY A 97 7.02 0.78 7.61
N PHE A 98 8.18 1.39 7.87
CA PHE A 98 8.48 2.05 9.15
C PHE A 98 7.54 3.24 9.42
N LEU A 99 7.25 4.05 8.41
CA LEU A 99 6.39 5.22 8.56
C LEU A 99 4.91 4.83 8.66
N ILE A 100 4.50 3.74 8.01
CA ILE A 100 3.16 3.17 8.20
C ILE A 100 2.92 2.87 9.68
N GLY A 101 3.91 2.31 10.38
CA GLY A 101 3.84 2.04 11.82
C GLY A 101 3.62 3.28 12.70
N LYS A 102 3.94 4.48 12.20
CA LYS A 102 3.77 5.75 12.91
C LYS A 102 2.42 6.42 12.68
N ILE A 103 1.60 5.93 11.76
CA ILE A 103 0.24 6.46 11.55
C ILE A 103 -0.57 6.27 12.84
N PRO A 104 -1.14 7.33 13.45
CA PRO A 104 -1.82 7.21 14.75
C PRO A 104 -3.05 6.29 14.73
N SER A 105 -3.82 6.31 13.63
CA SER A 105 -5.04 5.52 13.50
C SER A 105 -4.73 4.03 13.26
N ASN A 106 -5.10 3.19 14.22
CA ASN A 106 -4.94 1.73 14.13
C ASN A 106 -5.74 1.14 12.97
N ASP A 107 -6.96 1.64 12.76
CA ASP A 107 -7.86 1.16 11.71
C ASP A 107 -7.33 1.53 10.33
N LEU A 108 -6.86 2.77 10.15
CA LEU A 108 -6.25 3.20 8.89
C LEU A 108 -5.00 2.38 8.57
N ARG A 109 -4.11 2.15 9.54
CA ARG A 109 -2.94 1.27 9.35
C ARG A 109 -3.35 -0.12 8.90
N LYS A 110 -4.30 -0.73 9.61
CA LYS A 110 -4.80 -2.08 9.28
C LYS A 110 -5.40 -2.09 7.87
N GLN A 111 -6.14 -1.07 7.50
CA GLN A 111 -6.79 -0.98 6.20
C GLN A 111 -5.80 -0.82 5.05
N ILE A 112 -4.75 -0.02 5.22
CA ILE A 112 -3.63 0.09 4.27
C ILE A 112 -2.98 -1.29 4.08
N ILE A 113 -2.59 -1.93 5.18
CA ILE A 113 -1.94 -3.24 5.16
C ILE A 113 -2.83 -4.29 4.49
N LYS A 114 -4.11 -4.33 4.86
CA LYS A 114 -5.09 -5.28 4.32
C LYS A 114 -5.26 -5.10 2.82
N THR A 115 -5.45 -3.87 2.35
CA THR A 115 -5.65 -3.57 0.92
C THR A 115 -4.42 -3.95 0.09
N CYS A 116 -3.22 -3.61 0.57
CA CYS A 116 -1.97 -3.99 -0.10
C CYS A 116 -1.78 -5.51 -0.12
N THR A 117 -2.10 -6.18 0.99
CA THR A 117 -2.05 -7.65 1.10
C THR A 117 -3.00 -8.32 0.10
N LEU A 118 -4.24 -7.86 0.02
CA LEU A 118 -5.23 -8.39 -0.91
C LEU A 118 -4.83 -8.14 -2.37
N SER A 119 -4.28 -6.96 -2.66
CA SER A 119 -3.81 -6.62 -4.01
C SER A 119 -2.68 -7.55 -4.45
N LYS A 120 -1.70 -7.81 -3.56
CA LYS A 120 -0.62 -8.77 -3.81
C LYS A 120 -1.15 -10.21 -3.91
N GLY A 121 -2.11 -10.59 -3.07
CA GLY A 121 -2.78 -11.89 -3.17
C GLY A 121 -3.51 -12.08 -4.50
N MET A 122 -4.05 -11.01 -5.09
CA MET A 122 -4.63 -11.03 -6.42
C MET A 122 -3.57 -11.30 -7.50
N VAL A 123 -2.39 -10.67 -7.39
CA VAL A 123 -1.24 -10.95 -8.28
C VAL A 123 -0.85 -12.42 -8.21
N ASP A 124 -0.71 -12.98 -7.01
CA ASP A 124 -0.39 -14.40 -6.84
C ASP A 124 -1.48 -15.32 -7.41
N SER A 125 -2.75 -14.93 -7.26
CA SER A 125 -3.86 -15.67 -7.83
C SER A 125 -3.82 -15.69 -9.36
N TYR A 126 -3.47 -14.57 -10.01
CA TYR A 126 -3.29 -14.56 -11.46
C TYR A 126 -2.07 -15.35 -11.92
N ARG A 127 -0.98 -15.43 -11.14
CA ARG A 127 0.15 -16.33 -11.44
C ARG A 127 -0.29 -17.79 -11.44
N MET A 128 -1.10 -18.19 -10.46
CA MET A 128 -1.70 -19.53 -10.43
C MET A 128 -2.63 -19.76 -11.63
N ASN A 129 -3.46 -18.77 -11.99
CA ASN A 129 -4.30 -18.87 -13.20
C ASN A 129 -3.45 -19.07 -14.46
N ASN A 130 -2.36 -18.32 -14.62
CA ASN A 130 -1.45 -18.46 -15.76
C ASN A 130 -0.85 -19.88 -15.84
N ASP A 131 -0.49 -20.49 -14.71
CA ASP A 131 -0.01 -21.88 -14.66
C ASP A 131 -1.11 -22.87 -15.09
N LEU A 132 -2.35 -22.67 -14.63
CA LEU A 132 -3.48 -23.49 -15.06
C LEU A 132 -3.78 -23.33 -16.56
N VAL A 133 -3.68 -22.12 -17.10
CA VAL A 133 -3.83 -21.85 -18.54
C VAL A 133 -2.76 -22.60 -19.32
N GLY A 134 -1.50 -22.55 -18.90
CA GLY A 134 -0.42 -23.28 -19.56
C GLY A 134 -0.63 -24.80 -19.57
N LYS A 135 -1.12 -25.37 -18.45
CA LYS A 135 -1.45 -26.81 -18.39
C LYS A 135 -2.60 -27.19 -19.31
N PHE A 136 -3.64 -26.35 -19.38
CA PHE A 136 -4.76 -26.54 -20.29
C PHE A 136 -4.31 -26.48 -21.75
N GLU A 137 -3.58 -25.43 -22.14
CA GLU A 137 -3.08 -25.24 -23.51
C GLU A 137 -2.18 -26.40 -23.94
N TYR A 138 -1.29 -26.86 -23.05
CA TYR A 138 -0.43 -28.01 -23.33
C TYR A 138 -1.23 -29.30 -23.54
N ALA A 139 -2.18 -29.62 -22.64
CA ALA A 139 -3.01 -30.81 -22.77
C ALA A 139 -3.89 -30.76 -24.02
N HIS A 140 -4.44 -29.58 -24.33
CA HIS A 140 -5.26 -29.35 -25.51
C HIS A 140 -4.46 -29.61 -26.79
N LYS A 141 -3.27 -29.00 -26.91
CA LYS A 141 -2.36 -29.23 -28.03
C LYS A 141 -2.02 -30.70 -28.22
N LEU A 142 -1.70 -31.41 -27.12
CA LEU A 142 -1.35 -32.83 -27.18
C LEU A 142 -2.54 -33.69 -27.64
N PHE A 143 -3.76 -33.34 -27.26
CA PHE A 143 -4.96 -33.98 -27.78
C PHE A 143 -5.15 -33.73 -29.27
N GLU A 144 -4.98 -32.49 -29.73
CA GLU A 144 -5.07 -32.14 -31.17
C GLU A 144 -4.03 -32.90 -32.01
N GLU A 145 -2.81 -33.09 -31.50
CA GLU A 145 -1.74 -33.79 -32.21
C GLU A 145 -1.91 -35.32 -32.23
N THR A 146 -2.47 -35.91 -31.17
CA THR A 146 -2.47 -37.38 -30.99
C THR A 146 -3.85 -38.02 -31.18
N GLY A 147 -4.93 -37.28 -30.96
CA GLY A 147 -6.30 -37.79 -30.93
C GLY A 147 -6.60 -38.79 -29.79
N LEU A 148 -5.68 -39.02 -28.85
CA LEU A 148 -5.87 -40.03 -27.81
C LEU A 148 -6.85 -39.55 -26.73
N GLN A 149 -7.76 -40.44 -26.34
CA GLN A 149 -8.79 -40.16 -25.32
C GLN A 149 -8.19 -39.72 -23.97
N VAL A 150 -7.01 -40.22 -23.60
CA VAL A 150 -6.32 -39.83 -22.35
C VAL A 150 -6.00 -38.33 -22.33
N HIS A 151 -5.59 -37.75 -23.46
CA HIS A 151 -5.27 -36.33 -23.56
C HIS A 151 -6.53 -35.47 -23.63
N GLN A 152 -7.63 -35.99 -24.21
CA GLN A 152 -8.94 -35.34 -24.11
C GLN A 152 -9.41 -35.25 -22.65
N ASN A 153 -9.27 -36.34 -21.90
CA ASN A 153 -9.66 -36.39 -20.49
C ASN A 153 -8.81 -35.40 -19.65
N GLN A 154 -7.51 -35.28 -19.93
CA GLN A 154 -6.64 -34.29 -19.31
C GLN A 154 -7.06 -32.85 -19.65
N THR A 155 -7.39 -32.58 -20.91
CA THR A 155 -7.88 -31.26 -21.35
C THR A 155 -9.14 -30.87 -20.59
N ASN A 156 -10.12 -31.78 -20.50
CA ASN A 156 -11.37 -31.56 -19.79
C ASN A 156 -11.14 -31.32 -18.28
N ALA A 157 -10.22 -32.07 -17.67
CA ALA A 157 -9.87 -31.89 -16.26
C ALA A 157 -9.22 -30.52 -15.99
N HIS A 158 -8.30 -30.08 -16.83
CA HIS A 158 -7.67 -28.76 -16.70
C HIS A 158 -8.65 -27.61 -16.99
N PHE A 159 -9.55 -27.78 -17.95
CA PHE A 159 -10.62 -26.81 -18.21
C PHE A 159 -11.54 -26.66 -16.99
N ALA A 160 -11.97 -27.78 -16.38
CA ALA A 160 -12.79 -27.76 -15.18
C ALA A 160 -12.07 -27.07 -13.99
N ALA A 161 -10.76 -27.30 -13.84
CA ALA A 161 -9.95 -26.62 -12.83
C ALA A 161 -9.89 -25.09 -13.06
N LEU A 162 -9.77 -24.64 -14.31
CA LEU A 162 -9.82 -23.22 -14.65
C LEU A 162 -11.19 -22.60 -14.38
N VAL A 163 -12.28 -23.31 -14.67
CA VAL A 163 -13.65 -22.85 -14.37
C VAL A 163 -13.83 -22.66 -12.87
N GLU A 164 -13.38 -23.61 -12.05
CA GLU A 164 -13.49 -23.49 -10.61
C GLU A 164 -12.62 -22.36 -10.07
N TYR A 165 -11.39 -22.24 -10.56
CA TYR A 165 -10.48 -21.19 -10.11
C TYR A 165 -10.93 -19.78 -10.51
N ALA A 166 -11.60 -19.63 -11.66
CA ALA A 166 -12.21 -18.37 -12.08
C ALA A 166 -13.26 -17.85 -11.08
N LYS A 167 -13.96 -18.73 -10.36
CA LYS A 167 -14.90 -18.33 -9.28
C LYS A 167 -14.15 -17.68 -8.12
N THR A 168 -13.04 -18.29 -7.70
CA THR A 168 -12.17 -17.75 -6.64
C THR A 168 -11.57 -16.39 -7.03
N LEU A 169 -11.16 -16.24 -8.29
CA LEU A 169 -10.70 -14.94 -8.81
C LEU A 169 -11.80 -13.88 -8.74
N LYS A 170 -13.02 -14.20 -9.19
CA LYS A 170 -14.16 -13.27 -9.13
C LYS A 170 -14.45 -12.83 -7.70
N GLU A 171 -14.40 -13.73 -6.74
CA GLU A 171 -14.64 -13.39 -5.34
C GLU A 171 -13.52 -12.51 -4.78
N SER A 172 -12.26 -12.87 -5.03
CA SER A 172 -11.10 -12.08 -4.61
C SER A 172 -11.13 -10.67 -5.21
N HIS A 173 -11.55 -10.54 -6.47
CA HIS A 173 -11.74 -9.26 -7.14
C HIS A 173 -12.82 -8.40 -6.48
N LYS A 174 -13.99 -8.98 -6.13
CA LYS A 174 -15.05 -8.25 -5.42
C LYS A 174 -14.56 -7.72 -4.07
N ILE A 175 -13.89 -8.56 -3.30
CA ILE A 175 -13.31 -8.18 -1.99
C ILE A 175 -12.30 -7.06 -2.18
N LEU A 176 -11.37 -7.20 -3.14
CA LEU A 176 -10.37 -6.18 -3.43
C LEU A 176 -11.01 -4.84 -3.80
N LYS A 177 -12.01 -4.84 -4.69
CA LYS A 177 -12.74 -3.64 -5.11
C LYS A 177 -13.38 -2.90 -3.94
N ILE A 178 -14.00 -3.63 -3.01
CA ILE A 178 -14.60 -3.06 -1.79
C ILE A 178 -13.53 -2.44 -0.90
N GLU A 179 -12.42 -3.15 -0.67
CA GLU A 179 -11.36 -2.69 0.25
C GLU A 179 -10.60 -1.49 -0.30
N VAL A 180 -10.32 -1.47 -1.61
CA VAL A 180 -9.72 -0.30 -2.28
C VAL A 180 -10.63 0.92 -2.15
N ALA A 181 -11.92 0.79 -2.51
CA ALA A 181 -12.87 1.90 -2.39
C ALA A 181 -12.98 2.40 -0.94
N SER A 182 -12.99 1.48 0.03
CA SER A 182 -13.03 1.80 1.45
C SER A 182 -11.75 2.53 1.90
N LEU A 183 -10.57 2.09 1.46
CA LEU A 183 -9.29 2.70 1.82
C LEU A 183 -9.17 4.10 1.24
N LEU A 184 -9.47 4.29 -0.05
CA LEU A 184 -9.40 5.60 -0.69
C LEU A 184 -10.34 6.61 0.00
N ARG A 185 -11.54 6.17 0.37
CA ARG A 185 -12.47 6.99 1.17
C ARG A 185 -11.89 7.34 2.54
N GLU A 186 -11.29 6.39 3.23
CA GLU A 186 -10.72 6.62 4.56
C GLU A 186 -9.51 7.56 4.50
N LEU A 187 -8.64 7.43 3.49
CA LEU A 187 -7.53 8.35 3.24
C LEU A 187 -8.02 9.79 3.03
N ARG A 188 -9.07 9.99 2.23
CA ARG A 188 -9.69 11.31 2.01
C ARG A 188 -10.23 11.93 3.29
N LYS A 189 -10.87 11.15 4.18
CA LYS A 189 -11.29 11.63 5.51
C LYS A 189 -10.13 12.04 6.40
N ASN A 190 -8.96 11.43 6.21
CA ASN A 190 -7.73 11.74 6.94
C ASN A 190 -6.93 12.89 6.28
N GLY A 191 -7.54 13.65 5.37
CA GLY A 191 -6.99 14.90 4.84
C GLY A 191 -6.19 14.75 3.54
N VAL A 192 -6.14 13.56 2.95
CA VAL A 192 -5.54 13.34 1.63
C VAL A 192 -6.37 14.03 0.54
N LEU A 193 -5.72 14.62 -0.46
CA LEU A 193 -6.31 15.51 -1.48
C LEU A 193 -6.85 16.87 -1.00
N ASN A 194 -6.70 17.21 0.28
CA ASN A 194 -6.94 18.57 0.74
C ASN A 194 -5.70 19.40 0.44
N GLU A 195 -5.66 20.08 -0.70
CA GLU A 195 -4.63 21.09 -0.96
C GLU A 195 -4.68 22.14 0.16
N LEU A 196 -3.58 22.28 0.90
CA LEU A 196 -3.40 23.46 1.73
C LEU A 196 -3.34 24.65 0.77
N LYS A 197 -4.37 25.49 0.79
CA LYS A 197 -4.28 26.80 0.13
C LYS A 197 -3.09 27.52 0.73
N ASN A 198 -2.03 27.68 -0.08
CA ASN A 198 -0.91 28.56 0.23
C ASN A 198 -1.39 30.01 0.31
#